data_AF-A0A9D5Z045-F1
#
_entry.id   AF-A0A9D5Z045-F1
#
_cell.length_a   1.000
_cell.length_b   1.000
_cell.length_c   1.000
_cell.angle_alpha   90.00
_cell.angle_beta   90.00
_cell.angle_gamma   90.00
#
_symmetry.space_group_name_H-M   'P 1'
#
loop_
_entity.id
_entity.type
_entity.pdbx_description
1 polymer ?
#
loop_
_entity_poly.entity_id
_entity_poly.type
_entity_poly.pdbx_seq_one_letter_code
_entity_poly.pdbx_strand_id
1 'polypeptide(L)'
;MWLLVVSGVVGAAVVATVAWCAVRLDQASGGLRASAPPRAPRRPTRHERRRRAPDPLVTLAVQVRLGRLADELRAVERDPDVYARAHHYLAAQGAYDALLREACRLSGLDVAADPLRAGLRSDEDERLREELELSARGWTW
;
A
#
# COMPACT_ATOMS: atom_id res chain seq x y z
N MET A 1 5.23 -42.35 17.61
CA MET A 1 6.69 -42.11 17.66
C MET A 1 7.07 -41.01 16.68
N TRP A 2 6.64 -39.77 16.94
CA TRP A 2 7.09 -38.52 16.30
C TRP A 2 6.64 -37.36 17.21
N LEU A 3 7.16 -37.39 18.45
CA LEU A 3 7.27 -36.20 19.29
C LEU A 3 8.76 -35.87 19.30
N LEU A 4 9.10 -34.57 19.26
CA LEU A 4 10.43 -33.97 19.49
C LEU A 4 11.27 -33.53 18.28
N VAL A 5 10.79 -32.65 17.38
CA VAL A 5 11.71 -31.71 16.67
C VAL A 5 10.99 -30.43 16.21
N VAL A 6 10.51 -29.55 17.10
CA VAL A 6 10.34 -28.12 16.74
C VAL A 6 10.40 -27.25 18.02
N SER A 7 11.56 -27.13 18.67
CA SER A 7 11.75 -26.26 19.85
C SER A 7 12.85 -25.21 19.67
N GLY A 8 13.27 -24.93 18.42
CA GLY A 8 14.54 -24.25 18.17
C GLY A 8 14.53 -22.79 17.69
N VAL A 9 13.38 -22.16 17.37
CA VAL A 9 13.39 -20.86 16.64
C VAL A 9 12.79 -19.69 17.42
N VAL A 10 12.35 -19.90 18.67
CA VAL A 10 11.71 -18.84 19.47
C VAL A 10 12.73 -17.82 20.04
N GLY A 11 14.04 -18.13 20.03
CA GLY A 11 15.04 -17.31 20.74
C GLY A 11 15.55 -16.04 20.04
N ALA A 12 15.54 -15.97 18.70
CA ALA A 12 16.23 -14.88 17.99
C ALA A 12 15.32 -13.70 17.61
N ALA A 13 14.00 -13.91 17.46
CA ALA A 13 13.07 -12.87 17.04
C ALA A 13 12.70 -11.88 18.17
N VAL A 14 12.85 -12.28 19.44
CA VAL A 14 12.53 -11.41 20.57
C VAL A 14 13.55 -10.27 20.71
N VAL A 15 14.83 -10.50 20.40
CA VAL A 15 15.87 -9.48 20.58
C VAL A 15 15.76 -8.33 19.57
N ALA A 16 15.37 -8.62 18.32
CA ALA A 16 15.12 -7.59 17.30
C ALA A 16 13.87 -6.74 17.60
N THR A 17 12.87 -7.33 18.27
CA THR A 17 11.63 -6.65 18.64
C THR A 17 11.84 -5.66 19.78
N VAL A 18 12.66 -6.00 20.79
CA VAL A 18 12.93 -5.12 21.93
C VAL A 18 13.78 -3.91 21.51
N ALA A 19 14.73 -4.09 20.59
CA ALA A 19 15.57 -2.99 20.09
C ALA A 19 14.79 -1.93 19.30
N TRP A 20 13.74 -2.32 18.55
CA TRP A 20 12.87 -1.40 17.81
C TRP A 20 11.85 -0.69 18.72
N CYS A 21 11.43 -1.32 19.81
CA CYS A 21 10.51 -0.71 20.79
C CYS A 21 11.19 0.38 21.63
N ALA A 22 12.48 0.26 21.96
CA ALA A 22 13.17 1.24 22.81
C ALA A 22 13.47 2.57 22.08
N VAL A 23 13.76 2.55 20.77
CA VAL A 23 14.01 3.77 19.96
C VAL A 23 12.75 4.64 19.81
N ARG A 24 11.55 4.08 20.04
CA ARG A 24 10.28 4.80 19.84
C ARG A 24 9.74 5.54 21.06
N LEU A 25 10.32 5.34 22.26
CA LEU A 25 9.77 5.88 23.52
C LEU A 25 10.53 7.09 24.09
N ASP A 26 11.70 7.46 23.55
CA ASP A 26 12.49 8.60 24.06
C ASP A 26 12.08 9.98 23.50
N GLN A 27 11.10 10.04 22.60
CA GLN A 27 10.66 11.30 21.96
C GLN A 27 9.64 12.11 22.80
N ALA A 28 9.45 11.75 24.08
CA ALA A 28 8.48 12.39 24.97
C ALA A 28 9.16 13.24 26.05
N SER A 29 9.88 14.29 25.67
CA SER A 29 10.31 15.36 26.58
C SER A 29 10.65 16.62 25.80
N GLY A 30 9.80 17.65 25.88
CA GLY A 30 10.06 18.87 25.10
C GLY A 30 9.11 20.05 25.27
N GLY A 31 8.81 20.45 26.51
CA GLY A 31 8.65 21.87 26.85
C GLY A 31 7.33 22.57 26.51
N LEU A 32 6.65 23.02 27.56
CA LEU A 32 5.63 24.07 27.52
C LEU A 32 6.13 25.27 26.71
N ARG A 33 5.56 25.49 25.52
CA ARG A 33 5.76 26.72 24.74
C ARG A 33 4.55 27.62 24.90
N ALA A 34 4.83 28.85 25.35
CA ALA A 34 3.89 29.95 25.38
C ALA A 34 3.11 30.05 24.05
N SER A 35 1.79 30.15 24.18
CA SER A 35 0.84 30.32 23.07
C SER A 35 1.10 31.65 22.36
N ALA A 36 1.74 31.59 21.19
CA ALA A 36 1.72 32.69 20.22
C ALA A 36 0.31 32.79 19.59
N PRO A 37 -0.17 34.01 19.25
CA PRO A 37 -1.47 34.17 18.63
C PRO A 37 -1.55 33.38 17.30
N PRO A 38 -2.72 32.84 16.93
CA PRO A 38 -2.89 32.08 15.70
C PRO A 38 -2.48 32.96 14.51
N ARG A 39 -1.34 32.64 13.91
CA ARG A 39 -0.94 33.25 12.64
C ARG A 39 -1.98 32.87 11.61
N ALA A 40 -2.55 33.87 10.94
CA ALA A 40 -3.48 33.67 9.83
C ALA A 40 -2.95 32.59 8.87
N PRO A 41 -3.80 31.66 8.39
CA PRO A 41 -3.35 30.54 7.57
C PRO A 41 -2.63 31.07 6.34
N ARG A 42 -1.31 30.88 6.28
CA ARG A 42 -0.54 31.16 5.07
C ARG A 42 -1.04 30.21 3.98
N ARG A 43 -1.55 30.76 2.89
CA ARG A 43 -1.81 29.96 1.69
C ARG A 43 -0.48 29.37 1.23
N PRO A 44 -0.34 28.04 1.15
CA PRO A 44 0.90 27.44 0.68
C PRO A 44 1.16 27.90 -0.75
N THR A 45 2.41 28.23 -1.03
CA THR A 45 2.82 28.65 -2.37
C THR A 45 2.65 27.48 -3.36
N ARG A 46 2.54 27.77 -4.66
CA ARG A 46 2.45 26.73 -5.70
C ARG A 46 3.63 25.74 -5.62
N HIS A 47 4.81 26.22 -5.23
CA HIS A 47 6.00 25.40 -5.07
C HIS A 47 5.87 24.41 -3.90
N GLU A 48 5.33 24.85 -2.75
CA GLU A 48 5.07 23.98 -1.60
C GLU A 48 3.97 22.94 -1.90
N ARG A 49 2.93 23.34 -2.66
CA ARG A 49 1.92 22.40 -3.15
C ARG A 49 2.51 21.34 -4.07
N ARG A 50 3.43 21.72 -4.97
CA ARG A 50 4.15 20.77 -5.83
C ARG A 50 5.10 19.86 -5.05
N ARG A 51 5.80 20.36 -4.03
CA ARG A 51 6.66 19.52 -3.16
C ARG A 51 5.86 18.50 -2.34
N ARG A 52 4.58 18.77 -2.06
CA ARG A 52 3.68 17.82 -1.38
C ARG A 52 2.98 16.85 -2.32
N ALA A 53 2.95 17.15 -3.62
CA ALA A 53 2.35 16.24 -4.59
C ALA A 53 3.32 15.09 -4.88
N PRO A 54 2.82 13.86 -5.08
CA PRO A 54 3.63 12.75 -5.57
C PRO A 54 4.33 13.11 -6.89
N ASP A 55 5.50 12.53 -7.13
CA ASP A 55 6.21 12.70 -8.39
C ASP A 55 5.32 12.23 -9.57
N PRO A 56 5.04 13.11 -10.55
CA PRO A 56 4.21 12.77 -11.71
C PRO A 56 4.70 11.55 -12.50
N LEU A 57 6.01 11.32 -12.59
CA LEU A 57 6.55 10.17 -13.32
C LEU A 57 6.30 8.86 -12.57
N VAL A 58 6.34 8.90 -11.23
CA VAL A 58 6.00 7.75 -10.38
C VAL A 58 4.51 7.43 -10.53
N THR A 59 3.64 8.44 -10.47
CA THR A 59 2.20 8.28 -10.71
C THR A 59 1.92 7.64 -12.06
N LEU A 60 2.54 8.15 -13.14
CA LEU A 60 2.36 7.59 -14.48
C LEU A 60 2.86 6.15 -14.58
N ALA A 61 4.00 5.83 -13.96
CA ALA A 61 4.54 4.47 -13.96
C ALA A 61 3.59 3.49 -13.26
N VAL A 62 2.91 3.91 -12.19
CA VAL A 62 1.89 3.10 -11.51
C VAL A 62 0.66 2.91 -12.40
N GLN A 63 0.16 3.97 -13.05
CA GLN A 63 -0.97 3.89 -13.98
C GLN A 63 -0.71 2.93 -15.14
N VAL A 64 0.44 3.02 -15.80
CA VAL A 64 0.83 2.12 -16.90
C VAL A 64 0.89 0.66 -16.42
N ARG A 65 1.41 0.42 -15.21
CA ARG A 65 1.50 -0.93 -14.65
C ARG A 65 0.12 -1.49 -14.25
N LEU A 66 -0.78 -0.65 -13.73
CA LEU A 66 -2.17 -1.05 -13.47
C LEU A 66 -2.88 -1.45 -14.75
N GLY A 67 -2.72 -0.68 -15.82
CA GLY A 67 -3.33 -0.99 -17.12
C GLY A 67 -2.86 -2.34 -17.67
N ARG A 68 -1.55 -2.61 -17.59
CA ARG A 68 -0.98 -3.91 -17.99
C ARG A 68 -1.56 -5.09 -17.20
N LEU A 69 -1.69 -4.95 -15.88
CA LEU A 69 -2.26 -5.99 -15.03
C LEU A 69 -3.76 -6.19 -15.29
N ALA A 70 -4.50 -5.11 -15.54
CA ALA A 70 -5.90 -5.20 -15.95
C ALA A 70 -6.04 -5.91 -17.30
N ASP A 71 -5.16 -5.65 -18.26
CA ASP A 71 -5.13 -6.37 -19.54
C ASP A 71 -4.79 -7.85 -19.36
N GLU A 72 -3.84 -8.18 -18.49
CA GLU A 72 -3.46 -9.56 -18.17
C GLU A 72 -4.62 -10.33 -17.54
N LEU A 73 -5.32 -9.75 -16.56
CA LEU A 73 -6.52 -10.34 -15.96
C LEU A 73 -7.57 -10.63 -17.02
N ARG A 74 -7.89 -9.65 -17.88
CA ARG A 74 -8.84 -9.83 -18.98
C ARG A 74 -8.36 -10.86 -20.00
N ALA A 75 -7.06 -11.01 -20.23
CA ALA A 75 -6.53 -12.02 -21.15
C ALA A 75 -6.72 -13.43 -20.59
N VAL A 76 -6.38 -13.66 -19.32
CA VAL A 76 -6.56 -14.94 -18.62
C VAL A 76 -8.04 -15.31 -18.48
N GLU A 77 -8.92 -14.32 -18.35
CA GLU A 77 -10.37 -14.55 -18.33
C GLU A 77 -10.90 -15.02 -19.68
N ARG A 78 -10.46 -14.39 -20.78
CA ARG A 78 -10.94 -14.67 -22.15
C ARG A 78 -10.45 -15.99 -22.71
N ASP A 79 -9.29 -16.47 -22.28
CA ASP A 79 -8.70 -17.73 -22.76
C ASP A 79 -8.86 -18.84 -21.69
N PRO A 80 -9.86 -19.74 -21.83
CA PRO A 80 -10.09 -20.81 -20.88
C PRO A 80 -9.02 -21.91 -20.92
N ASP A 81 -8.25 -22.01 -22.01
CA ASP A 81 -7.32 -23.11 -22.28
C ASP A 81 -5.89 -22.80 -21.81
N VAL A 82 -5.67 -21.62 -21.22
CA VAL A 82 -4.40 -21.26 -20.58
C VAL A 82 -4.04 -22.29 -19.51
N TYR A 83 -2.85 -22.89 -19.64
CA TYR A 83 -2.30 -23.77 -18.62
C TYR A 83 -2.24 -23.06 -17.27
N ALA A 84 -2.63 -23.76 -16.19
CA ALA A 84 -2.62 -23.21 -14.83
C ALA A 84 -3.39 -21.86 -14.68
N ARG A 85 -4.43 -21.63 -15.50
CA ARG A 85 -5.26 -20.42 -15.52
C ARG A 85 -5.61 -19.87 -14.14
N ALA A 86 -6.06 -20.73 -13.22
CA ALA A 86 -6.41 -20.31 -11.87
C ALA A 86 -5.23 -19.69 -11.11
N HIS A 87 -4.03 -20.26 -11.25
CA HIS A 87 -2.81 -19.72 -10.64
C HIS A 87 -2.41 -18.39 -11.27
N HIS A 88 -2.47 -18.28 -12.61
CA HIS A 88 -2.19 -17.03 -13.31
C HIS A 88 -3.15 -15.91 -12.89
N TYR A 89 -4.45 -16.22 -12.84
CA TYR A 89 -5.47 -15.28 -12.42
C TYR A 89 -5.22 -14.78 -10.99
N LEU A 90 -4.99 -15.70 -10.04
CA LEU A 90 -4.75 -15.33 -8.64
C LEU A 90 -3.45 -14.52 -8.46
N ALA A 91 -2.39 -14.86 -9.21
CA ALA A 91 -1.14 -14.12 -9.18
C ALA A 91 -1.29 -12.70 -9.74
N ALA A 92 -1.93 -12.56 -10.91
CA ALA A 92 -2.20 -11.27 -11.54
C ALA A 92 -3.13 -10.42 -10.66
N GLN A 93 -4.16 -11.00 -10.06
CA GLN A 93 -5.10 -10.31 -9.17
C GLN A 93 -4.40 -9.81 -7.90
N GLY A 94 -3.57 -10.64 -7.26
CA GLY A 94 -2.80 -10.22 -6.09
C GLY A 94 -1.83 -9.08 -6.41
N ALA A 95 -1.18 -9.12 -7.59
CA ALA A 95 -0.31 -8.04 -8.05
C ALA A 95 -1.10 -6.74 -8.34
N TYR A 96 -2.29 -6.87 -8.94
CA TYR A 96 -3.20 -5.76 -9.21
C TYR A 96 -3.65 -5.10 -7.92
N ASP A 97 -4.15 -5.86 -6.95
CA ASP A 97 -4.62 -5.34 -5.65
C ASP A 97 -3.49 -4.67 -4.84
N ALA A 98 -2.27 -5.20 -4.92
CA ALA A 98 -1.11 -4.59 -4.28
C ALA A 98 -0.73 -3.24 -4.91
N LEU A 99 -0.82 -3.15 -6.24
CA LEU A 99 -0.53 -1.92 -6.98
C LEU A 99 -1.66 -0.89 -6.84
N LEU A 100 -2.91 -1.34 -6.72
CA LEU A 100 -4.06 -0.49 -6.46
C LEU A 100 -3.91 0.25 -5.13
N ARG A 101 -3.51 -0.45 -4.07
CA ARG A 101 -3.18 0.17 -2.78
C ARG A 101 -2.04 1.20 -2.87
N GLU A 102 -1.04 0.94 -3.71
CA GLU A 102 0.04 1.91 -3.94
C GLU A 102 -0.48 3.17 -4.63
N ALA A 103 -1.35 3.02 -5.64
CA ALA A 103 -2.02 4.15 -6.27
C ALA A 103 -2.86 4.94 -5.25
N CYS A 104 -3.58 4.26 -4.37
CA CYS A 104 -4.32 4.90 -3.28
C CYS A 104 -3.39 5.70 -2.36
N ARG A 105 -2.27 5.13 -1.91
CA ARG A 105 -1.26 5.85 -1.11
C ARG A 105 -0.71 7.08 -1.83
N LEU A 106 -0.38 6.97 -3.11
CA LEU A 106 0.07 8.11 -3.91
C LEU A 106 -1.03 9.17 -4.05
N SER A 107 -2.29 8.79 -4.15
CA SER A 107 -3.40 9.75 -4.19
C SER A 107 -3.77 10.38 -2.84
N GLY A 108 -3.11 9.97 -1.75
CA GLY A 108 -3.40 10.42 -0.39
C GLY A 108 -4.70 9.84 0.18
N LEU A 109 -5.19 8.73 -0.37
CA LEU A 109 -6.26 7.94 0.21
C LEU A 109 -5.71 7.16 1.41
N ASP A 110 -6.42 7.24 2.53
CA ASP A 110 -6.14 6.40 3.69
C ASP A 110 -6.71 5.00 3.42
N VAL A 111 -5.84 4.07 3.10
CA VAL A 111 -6.16 2.65 2.95
C VAL A 111 -5.65 1.96 4.19
N ALA A 112 -6.49 1.13 4.82
CA ALA A 112 -6.08 0.32 5.96
C ALA A 112 -4.74 -0.35 5.62
N ALA A 113 -3.72 -0.01 6.42
CA ALA A 113 -2.33 -0.37 6.13
C ALA A 113 -2.04 -1.87 6.30
N ASP A 114 -3.07 -2.70 6.53
CA ASP A 114 -2.92 -4.14 6.63
C ASP A 114 -2.38 -4.67 5.30
N PRO A 115 -1.12 -5.14 5.27
CA PRO A 115 -0.56 -5.66 4.05
C PRO A 115 -1.35 -6.90 3.66
N LEU A 116 -1.73 -7.00 2.39
CA LEU A 116 -2.11 -8.29 1.83
C LEU A 116 -0.99 -9.27 2.14
N ARG A 117 -1.30 -10.35 2.87
CA ARG A 117 -0.32 -11.44 2.99
C ARG A 117 -0.06 -12.00 1.60
N ALA A 118 1.16 -12.47 1.36
CA ALA A 118 1.51 -13.11 0.10
C ALA A 118 0.48 -14.20 -0.26
N GLY A 119 -0.15 -14.07 -1.44
CA GLY A 119 -1.19 -14.99 -1.90
C GLY A 119 -2.62 -14.65 -1.46
N LEU A 120 -2.84 -13.56 -0.72
CA LEU A 120 -4.18 -13.04 -0.44
C LEU A 120 -4.52 -11.88 -1.39
N ARG A 121 -5.81 -11.80 -1.75
CA ARG A 121 -6.42 -10.75 -2.58
C ARG A 121 -7.31 -9.86 -1.73
N SER A 122 -7.56 -8.64 -2.18
CA SER A 122 -8.61 -7.81 -1.60
C SER A 122 -9.97 -8.49 -1.78
N ASP A 123 -10.88 -8.18 -0.86
CA ASP A 123 -12.29 -8.39 -1.12
C ASP A 123 -12.71 -7.59 -2.37
N GLU A 124 -13.66 -8.12 -3.13
CA GLU A 124 -14.10 -7.53 -4.39
C GLU A 124 -14.72 -6.15 -4.21
N ASP A 125 -15.50 -5.94 -3.14
CA ASP A 125 -16.15 -4.67 -2.86
C ASP A 125 -15.12 -3.60 -2.49
N GLU A 126 -14.09 -3.97 -1.72
CA GLU A 126 -13.02 -3.04 -1.35
C GLU A 126 -12.16 -2.66 -2.57
N ARG A 127 -11.83 -3.63 -3.43
CA ARG A 127 -11.16 -3.34 -4.71
C ARG A 127 -12.00 -2.36 -5.53
N LEU A 128 -13.28 -2.63 -5.73
CA LEU A 128 -14.16 -1.76 -6.51
C LEU A 128 -14.24 -0.35 -5.91
N ARG A 129 -14.33 -0.24 -4.59
CA ARG A 129 -14.30 1.05 -3.88
C ARG A 129 -13.01 1.82 -4.19
N GLU A 130 -11.85 1.17 -4.08
CA GLU A 130 -10.55 1.77 -4.38
C GLU A 130 -10.46 2.25 -5.84
N GLU A 131 -10.91 1.43 -6.81
CA GLU A 131 -10.92 1.80 -8.23
C GLU A 131 -11.78 3.03 -8.53
N LEU A 132 -12.97 3.10 -7.93
CA LEU A 132 -13.89 4.22 -8.08
C LEU A 132 -13.31 5.49 -7.44
N GLU A 133 -12.73 5.40 -6.25
CA GLU A 133 -12.09 6.54 -5.58
C GLU A 133 -10.90 7.09 -6.38
N LEU A 134 -10.10 6.22 -7.01
CA LEU A 134 -9.02 6.64 -7.89
C LEU A 134 -9.55 7.30 -9.17
N SER A 135 -10.56 6.70 -9.80
CA SER A 135 -11.21 7.25 -11.00
C SER A 135 -11.80 8.64 -10.74
N ALA A 136 -12.46 8.84 -9.59
CA ALA A 136 -13.00 10.14 -9.17
C ALA A 136 -11.91 11.22 -8.98
N ARG A 137 -10.65 10.81 -8.72
CA ARG A 137 -9.48 11.68 -8.61
C ARG A 137 -8.75 11.88 -9.95
N GLY A 138 -9.31 11.38 -11.05
CA GLY A 138 -8.78 11.51 -12.40
C GLY A 138 -7.65 10.53 -12.71
N TRP A 139 -7.52 9.44 -11.95
CA TRP A 139 -6.65 8.34 -12.34
C TRP A 139 -7.27 7.56 -13.49
N THR A 140 -6.43 7.15 -14.42
CA THR A 140 -6.82 6.34 -15.58
C THR A 140 -5.77 5.28 -15.81
N TRP A 141 -6.20 4.05 -16.10
CA TRP A 141 -5.33 2.92 -16.46
C TRP A 141 -6.05 1.96 -17.39
#